data_AF-A0AAW6B1Z8-F1
#
_entry.id   AF-A0AAW6B1Z8-F1
#
_cell.length_a   1.000
_cell.length_b   1.000
_cell.length_c   1.000
_cell.angle_alpha   90.00
_cell.angle_beta   90.00
_cell.angle_gamma   90.00
#
_symmetry.space_group_name_H-M   'P 1'
#
loop_
_entity.id
_entity.type
_entity.pdbx_description
1 polymer ?
#
loop_
_entity_poly.entity_id
_entity_poly.type
_entity_poly.pdbx_seq_one_letter_code
_entity_poly.pdbx_strand_id
1 'polypeptide(L)'
;MAQNDKNVVTEDKVTFRLCDDCLGVNLKTLIPKLKKKAPNAEFIIGCQSYCGPGRTQTFTLVNSRICIADTEVELMPLVDEKLRDRMSAEDEEKYRKRLERRLERTFYFIIPENVTIKVGEEVDVDKEGVIARKAGKSYLDDLIIEGEVDNTKPGTYELIYRVNIDNKEHKRKRLITVVDENV
;
A
#
# COMPACT_ATOMS: atom_id res chain seq x y z
N MET A 1 -19.73 27.14 28.22
CA MET A 1 -19.97 27.59 26.83
C MET A 1 -18.83 27.05 25.96
N ALA A 2 -18.98 25.84 25.41
CA ALA A 2 -18.02 25.31 24.47
C ALA A 2 -18.37 25.91 23.09
N GLN A 3 -17.52 26.80 22.58
CA GLN A 3 -17.63 27.29 21.22
C GLN A 3 -17.31 26.11 20.29
N ASN A 4 -18.34 25.50 19.71
CA ASN A 4 -18.17 24.59 18.59
C ASN A 4 -17.66 25.42 17.41
N ASP A 5 -16.34 25.40 17.21
CA ASP A 5 -15.68 25.97 16.04
C ASP A 5 -16.24 25.27 14.79
N LYS A 6 -17.00 26.00 13.97
CA LYS A 6 -17.69 25.49 12.76
C LYS A 6 -16.74 24.95 11.67
N ASN A 7 -15.44 24.87 11.95
CA ASN A 7 -14.37 24.51 11.01
C ASN A 7 -13.69 23.17 11.32
N VAL A 8 -14.10 22.44 12.36
CA VAL A 8 -13.50 21.14 12.71
C VAL A 8 -14.30 20.02 12.05
N VAL A 9 -13.69 19.32 11.09
CA VAL A 9 -14.31 18.16 10.42
C VAL A 9 -14.07 16.92 11.28
N THR A 10 -15.13 16.40 11.89
CA THR A 10 -15.06 15.30 12.86
C THR A 10 -15.67 13.98 12.38
N GLU A 11 -16.51 14.00 11.34
CA GLU A 11 -17.32 12.84 10.92
C GLU A 11 -16.82 12.14 9.63
N ASP A 12 -16.07 12.84 8.77
CA ASP A 12 -15.60 12.30 7.48
C ASP A 12 -14.21 11.62 7.62
N LYS A 13 -14.01 10.47 6.95
CA LYS A 13 -12.69 9.80 6.90
C LYS A 13 -11.72 10.62 6.04
N VAL A 14 -11.01 11.54 6.69
CA VAL A 14 -9.97 12.37 6.06
C VAL A 14 -8.62 11.66 6.11
N THR A 15 -7.89 11.69 4.99
CA THR A 15 -6.51 11.21 4.91
C THR A 15 -5.57 12.38 4.60
N PHE A 16 -4.57 12.58 5.46
CA PHE A 16 -3.46 13.49 5.21
C PHE A 16 -2.22 12.69 4.82
N ARG A 17 -1.62 13.01 3.67
CA ARG A 17 -0.31 12.47 3.30
C ARG A 17 0.76 13.54 3.39
N LEU A 18 1.85 13.20 4.05
CA LEU A 18 2.97 14.08 4.37
C LEU A 18 4.28 13.41 3.95
N CYS A 19 5.26 14.21 3.55
CA CYS A 19 6.59 13.74 3.23
C CYS A 19 7.55 14.11 4.37
N ASP A 20 8.27 13.12 4.88
CA ASP A 20 9.36 13.24 5.84
C ASP A 20 10.69 13.61 5.18
N ASP A 21 10.88 13.24 3.92
CA ASP A 21 12.13 13.52 3.18
C ASP A 21 12.24 14.96 2.61
N CYS A 22 11.16 15.73 2.58
CA CYS A 22 11.13 17.03 1.90
C CYS A 22 11.61 18.18 2.80
N LEU A 23 12.57 18.98 2.32
CA LEU A 23 13.12 20.13 3.07
C LEU A 23 12.08 21.21 3.40
N GLY A 24 11.08 21.41 2.52
CA GLY A 24 10.02 22.39 2.73
C GLY A 24 8.92 21.95 3.71
N VAL A 25 8.90 20.67 4.12
CA VAL A 25 7.86 20.12 4.99
C VAL A 25 8.41 19.93 6.40
N ASN A 26 7.77 20.57 7.38
CA ASN A 26 8.13 20.41 8.79
C ASN A 26 7.05 19.62 9.54
N LEU A 27 7.29 18.31 9.73
CA LEU A 27 6.32 17.42 10.38
C LEU A 27 5.98 17.82 11.82
N LYS A 28 6.94 18.37 12.57
CA LYS A 28 6.75 18.74 13.98
C LYS A 28 5.74 19.88 14.14
N THR A 29 5.68 20.79 13.16
CA THR A 29 4.75 21.93 13.16
C THR A 29 3.48 21.65 12.40
N LEU A 30 3.57 20.91 11.29
CA LEU A 30 2.44 20.67 10.39
C LEU A 30 1.44 19.65 10.95
N ILE A 31 1.89 18.54 11.55
CA ILE A 31 1.00 17.51 12.11
C ILE A 31 0.07 18.09 13.19
N PRO A 32 0.55 18.86 14.19
CA PRO A 32 -0.34 19.48 15.18
C PRO A 32 -1.37 20.42 14.57
N LYS A 33 -1.01 21.18 13.52
CA LYS A 33 -1.93 22.09 12.83
C LYS A 33 -3.03 21.32 12.11
N LEU A 34 -2.69 20.24 11.40
CA LEU A 34 -3.65 19.39 10.69
C LEU A 34 -4.56 18.62 11.65
N LYS A 35 -4.04 18.12 12.78
CA LYS A 35 -4.84 17.47 13.82
C LYS A 35 -5.90 18.40 14.43
N LYS A 36 -5.61 19.70 14.56
CA LYS A 36 -6.59 20.69 15.02
C LYS A 36 -7.74 20.86 14.02
N LYS A 37 -7.50 20.67 12.72
CA LYS A 37 -8.50 20.79 11.65
C LYS A 37 -9.38 19.55 11.55
N ALA A 38 -8.76 18.36 11.59
CA ALA A 38 -9.44 17.08 11.55
C ALA A 38 -8.80 16.11 12.55
N PRO A 39 -9.34 16.02 13.79
CA PRO A 39 -8.75 15.20 14.86
C PRO A 39 -8.82 13.70 14.58
N ASN A 40 -9.81 13.26 13.79
CA ASN A 40 -10.03 11.88 13.41
C ASN A 40 -9.36 11.49 12.08
N ALA A 41 -8.49 12.35 11.55
CA ALA A 41 -7.83 12.10 10.27
C ALA A 41 -6.73 11.03 10.37
N GLU A 42 -6.61 10.23 9.32
CA GLU A 42 -5.52 9.27 9.11
C GLU A 42 -4.30 9.99 8.53
N PHE A 43 -3.12 9.79 9.13
CA PHE A 43 -1.86 10.39 8.69
C PHE A 43 -0.97 9.34 8.05
N ILE A 44 -0.67 9.51 6.76
CA ILE A 44 0.26 8.66 6.01
C ILE A 44 1.55 9.46 5.81
N ILE A 45 2.63 9.02 6.44
CA ILE A 45 3.95 9.67 6.35
C ILE A 45 4.84 8.83 5.42
N GLY A 46 5.49 9.49 4.48
CA GLY A 46 6.48 8.90 3.58
C GLY A 46 6.63 9.70 2.29
N CYS A 47 7.61 9.32 1.45
CA CYS A 47 7.85 10.00 0.19
C CYS A 47 6.58 10.09 -0.69
N GLN A 48 6.18 11.33 -1.04
CA GLN A 48 5.03 11.61 -1.89
C GLN A 48 5.41 11.90 -3.35
N SER A 49 6.67 11.63 -3.73
CA SER A 49 7.23 11.93 -5.06
C SER A 49 7.02 13.37 -5.53
N TYR A 50 7.02 14.32 -4.59
CA TYR A 50 6.78 15.74 -4.84
C TYR A 50 8.00 16.61 -4.51
N CYS A 51 9.19 16.04 -4.68
CA CYS A 51 10.47 16.61 -4.26
C CYS A 51 10.87 17.91 -4.98
N GLY A 52 10.35 18.17 -6.18
CA GLY A 52 10.62 19.42 -6.91
C GLY A 52 10.10 20.63 -6.12
N PRO A 53 8.78 20.80 -5.98
CA PRO A 53 8.20 21.88 -5.18
C PRO A 53 8.44 21.70 -3.67
N GLY A 54 8.46 20.46 -3.18
CA GLY A 54 8.70 20.13 -1.77
C GLY A 54 10.09 20.49 -1.24
N ARG A 55 11.00 20.97 -2.11
CA ARG A 55 12.31 21.48 -1.69
C ARG A 55 12.23 22.91 -1.13
N THR A 56 11.33 23.73 -1.64
CA THR A 56 11.22 25.16 -1.31
C THR A 56 9.91 25.50 -0.62
N GLN A 57 8.88 24.70 -0.83
CA GLN A 57 7.52 24.97 -0.38
C GLN A 57 7.02 23.84 0.53
N THR A 58 6.14 24.20 1.46
CA THR A 58 5.46 23.23 2.32
C THR A 58 4.20 22.70 1.61
N PHE A 59 3.90 21.42 1.79
CA PHE A 59 2.75 20.80 1.15
C PHE A 59 2.17 19.66 1.99
N THR A 60 0.90 19.35 1.72
CA THR A 60 0.23 18.15 2.23
C THR A 60 -0.80 17.68 1.19
N LEU A 61 -1.08 16.38 1.15
CA LEU A 61 -2.19 15.85 0.36
C LEU A 61 -3.38 15.60 1.26
N VAL A 62 -4.51 16.23 0.97
CA VAL A 62 -5.79 16.03 1.67
C VAL A 62 -6.70 15.18 0.78
N ASN A 63 -7.01 13.95 1.18
CA ASN A 63 -7.81 13.01 0.37
C ASN A 63 -7.26 12.86 -1.06
N SER A 64 -5.95 12.67 -1.17
CA SER A 64 -5.21 12.62 -2.45
C SER A 64 -5.16 13.91 -3.28
N ARG A 65 -5.68 15.04 -2.80
CA ARG A 65 -5.58 16.35 -3.46
C ARG A 65 -4.44 17.16 -2.85
N ILE A 66 -3.60 17.76 -3.68
CA ILE A 66 -2.43 18.49 -3.21
C ILE A 66 -2.78 19.90 -2.74
N CYS A 67 -2.21 20.28 -1.60
CA CYS A 67 -2.17 21.65 -1.09
C CYS A 67 -0.69 22.03 -0.97
N ILE A 68 -0.28 23.15 -1.55
CA ILE A 68 1.11 23.63 -1.54
C ILE A 68 1.14 25.13 -1.35
N ALA A 69 2.06 25.62 -0.53
CA ALA A 69 2.30 27.04 -0.31
C ALA A 69 3.74 27.30 0.16
N ASP A 70 4.19 28.54 0.09
CA ASP A 70 5.51 28.93 0.58
C ASP A 70 5.61 28.80 2.11
N THR A 71 4.49 29.01 2.82
CA THR A 71 4.44 28.92 4.28
C THR A 71 3.28 28.05 4.78
N GLU A 72 3.42 27.48 5.98
CA GLU A 72 2.34 26.70 6.60
C GLU A 72 1.10 27.56 6.91
N VAL A 73 1.26 28.87 7.05
CA VAL A 73 0.15 29.81 7.31
C VAL A 73 -0.73 29.91 6.06
N GLU A 74 -0.12 30.04 4.89
CA GLU A 74 -0.81 30.07 3.60
C GLU A 74 -1.31 28.69 3.17
N LEU A 75 -0.69 27.62 3.67
CA LEU A 75 -1.13 26.24 3.42
C LEU A 75 -2.48 25.94 4.10
N MET A 76 -2.74 26.46 5.31
CA MET A 76 -3.94 26.12 6.06
C MET A 76 -5.27 26.50 5.35
N PRO A 77 -5.40 27.69 4.74
CA PRO A 77 -6.58 28.03 3.93
C PRO A 77 -6.86 27.06 2.78
N LEU A 78 -5.80 26.56 2.11
CA LEU A 78 -5.92 25.58 1.02
C LEU A 78 -6.41 24.23 1.57
N VAL A 79 -5.87 23.81 2.71
CA VAL A 79 -6.34 22.61 3.42
C VAL A 79 -7.81 22.76 3.81
N ASP A 80 -8.20 23.91 4.36
CA ASP A 80 -9.59 24.19 4.72
C ASP A 80 -10.53 24.15 3.52
N GLU A 81 -10.10 24.70 2.39
CA GLU A 81 -10.83 24.61 1.13
C GLU A 81 -11.01 23.14 0.71
N LYS A 82 -9.94 22.33 0.74
CA LYS A 82 -10.02 20.90 0.38
C LYS A 82 -10.75 20.04 1.40
N LEU A 83 -10.89 20.47 2.64
CA LEU A 83 -11.74 19.81 3.62
C LEU A 83 -13.23 20.11 3.40
N ARG A 84 -13.58 21.34 2.99
CA ARG A 84 -14.97 21.73 2.68
C ARG A 84 -15.43 21.22 1.34
N ASP A 85 -14.54 21.23 0.35
CA ASP A 85 -14.81 20.79 -1.00
C ASP A 85 -14.95 19.27 -0.99
N ARG A 86 -16.17 18.79 -0.78
CA ARG A 86 -16.51 17.40 -1.09
C ARG A 86 -16.27 17.23 -2.56
N MET A 87 -15.51 16.19 -2.93
CA MET A 87 -15.31 15.90 -4.34
C MET A 87 -16.70 15.85 -5.00
N SER A 88 -16.84 16.55 -6.13
CA SER A 88 -18.09 16.45 -6.90
C SER A 88 -18.37 14.97 -7.18
N ALA A 89 -19.63 14.56 -7.22
CA ALA A 89 -19.96 13.17 -7.53
C ALA A 89 -19.30 12.73 -8.86
N GLU A 90 -19.17 13.65 -9.82
CA GLU A 90 -18.46 13.43 -11.09
C GLU A 90 -16.95 13.19 -10.91
N ASP A 91 -16.27 13.97 -10.06
CA ASP A 91 -14.84 13.78 -9.78
C ASP A 91 -14.57 12.53 -8.95
N GLU A 92 -15.44 12.18 -8.00
CA GLU A 92 -15.39 10.92 -7.26
C GLU A 92 -15.55 9.73 -8.20
N GLU A 93 -16.50 9.79 -9.12
CA GLU A 93 -16.70 8.75 -10.13
C GLU A 93 -15.49 8.65 -11.06
N LYS A 94 -14.97 9.77 -11.55
CA LYS A 94 -13.77 9.81 -12.39
C LYS A 94 -12.54 9.25 -11.68
N TYR A 95 -12.36 9.57 -10.40
CA TYR A 95 -11.29 9.00 -9.56
C TYR A 95 -11.49 7.50 -9.34
N ARG A 96 -12.71 7.06 -8.99
CA ARG A 96 -13.06 5.65 -8.81
C ARG A 96 -12.79 4.86 -10.09
N LYS A 97 -13.22 5.37 -11.24
CA LYS A 97 -12.96 4.76 -12.55
C LYS A 97 -11.47 4.70 -12.90
N ARG A 98 -10.68 5.71 -12.51
CA ARG A 98 -9.20 5.68 -12.66
C ARG A 98 -8.57 4.63 -11.76
N LEU A 99 -9.02 4.54 -10.50
CA LEU A 99 -8.52 3.56 -9.54
C LEU A 99 -8.88 2.14 -9.96
N GLU A 100 -10.13 1.91 -10.36
CA GLU A 100 -10.63 0.63 -10.86
C GLU A 100 -9.83 0.17 -12.08
N ARG A 101 -9.65 1.04 -13.09
CA ARG A 101 -8.78 0.75 -14.25
C ARG A 101 -7.35 0.38 -13.85
N ARG A 102 -6.81 1.01 -12.81
CA ARG A 102 -5.47 0.71 -12.30
C ARG A 102 -5.47 -0.64 -11.57
N LEU A 103 -6.49 -0.91 -10.76
CA LEU A 103 -6.67 -2.16 -10.02
C LEU A 103 -6.91 -3.36 -10.96
N GLU A 104 -7.67 -3.19 -12.04
CA GLU A 104 -7.89 -4.21 -13.08
C GLU A 104 -6.59 -4.59 -13.80
N ARG A 105 -5.68 -3.62 -13.99
CA ARG A 105 -4.37 -3.86 -14.61
C ARG A 105 -3.35 -4.43 -13.64
N THR A 106 -3.50 -4.16 -12.36
CA THR A 106 -2.52 -4.57 -11.35
C THR A 106 -2.82 -5.98 -10.90
N PHE A 107 -1.88 -6.88 -11.18
CA PHE A 107 -1.92 -8.28 -10.77
C PHE A 107 -0.73 -8.56 -9.84
N TYR A 108 -1.04 -8.98 -8.62
CA TYR A 108 -0.05 -9.47 -7.67
C TYR A 108 -0.12 -11.00 -7.65
N PHE A 109 0.92 -11.64 -8.13
CA PHE A 109 1.16 -13.05 -7.87
C PHE A 109 2.57 -13.15 -7.34
N ILE A 110 2.70 -13.32 -6.03
CA ILE A 110 3.96 -13.40 -5.30
C ILE A 110 3.92 -14.74 -4.57
N ILE A 111 5.01 -15.48 -4.65
CA ILE A 111 5.20 -16.74 -3.93
C ILE A 111 6.36 -16.55 -2.95
N PRO A 112 6.46 -17.36 -1.90
CA PRO A 112 7.64 -17.40 -1.05
C PRO A 112 8.91 -17.67 -1.86
N GLU A 113 10.04 -17.17 -1.35
CA GLU A 113 11.34 -17.34 -1.99
C GLU A 113 11.83 -18.80 -1.93
N ASN A 114 12.86 -19.08 -2.72
CA ASN A 114 13.57 -20.35 -2.66
C ASN A 114 14.25 -20.49 -1.29
N VAL A 115 14.28 -21.71 -0.76
CA VAL A 115 14.85 -21.96 0.57
C VAL A 115 15.71 -23.22 0.55
N THR A 116 16.76 -23.20 1.37
CA THR A 116 17.59 -24.36 1.66
C THR A 116 17.28 -24.85 3.06
N ILE A 117 16.96 -26.12 3.19
CA ILE A 117 16.63 -26.79 4.44
C ILE A 117 17.56 -27.98 4.67
N LYS A 118 17.69 -28.41 5.92
CA LYS A 118 18.44 -29.62 6.26
C LYS A 118 17.57 -30.87 6.10
N VAL A 119 18.21 -32.03 5.94
CA VAL A 119 17.50 -33.31 5.95
C VAL A 119 16.68 -33.45 7.24
N GLY A 120 15.39 -33.74 7.09
CA GLY A 120 14.42 -33.87 8.19
C GLY A 120 13.83 -32.54 8.70
N GLU A 121 14.24 -31.39 8.17
CA GLU A 121 13.62 -30.11 8.48
C GLU A 121 12.28 -29.96 7.74
N GLU A 122 11.26 -29.45 8.43
CA GLU A 122 9.95 -29.18 7.83
C GLU A 122 9.95 -27.82 7.15
N VAL A 123 9.32 -27.74 5.98
CA VAL A 123 9.14 -26.50 5.24
C VAL A 123 7.67 -26.32 4.90
N ASP A 124 7.16 -25.11 5.16
CA ASP A 124 5.82 -24.76 4.76
C ASP A 124 5.77 -24.54 3.23
N VAL A 125 5.02 -25.42 2.58
CA VAL A 125 4.78 -25.44 1.13
C VAL A 125 3.36 -25.04 0.78
N ASP A 126 2.52 -24.75 1.78
CA ASP A 126 1.11 -24.45 1.60
C ASP A 126 0.90 -23.02 1.05
N LYS A 127 -0.32 -22.50 1.21
CA LYS A 127 -0.72 -21.17 0.74
C LYS A 127 -0.11 -20.04 1.58
N GLU A 128 0.60 -20.35 2.65
CA GLU A 128 1.17 -19.36 3.54
C GLU A 128 2.25 -18.53 2.82
N GLY A 129 2.21 -17.22 3.02
CA GLY A 129 3.10 -16.27 2.32
C GLY A 129 2.82 -16.10 0.82
N VAL A 130 1.88 -16.84 0.21
CA VAL A 130 1.46 -16.61 -1.18
C VAL A 130 0.50 -15.43 -1.26
N ILE A 131 0.72 -14.55 -2.24
CA ILE A 131 -0.19 -13.45 -2.55
C ILE A 131 -0.65 -13.62 -4.00
N ALA A 132 -1.92 -13.97 -4.21
CA ALA A 132 -2.57 -13.98 -5.52
C ALA A 132 -3.79 -13.03 -5.49
N ARG A 133 -3.65 -11.84 -6.08
CA ARG A 133 -4.67 -10.78 -6.07
C ARG A 133 -4.74 -10.02 -7.40
N LYS A 134 -5.96 -9.74 -7.86
CA LYS A 134 -6.25 -8.86 -9.00
C LYS A 134 -7.53 -8.08 -8.74
N ALA A 135 -7.56 -6.80 -9.07
CA ALA A 135 -8.73 -5.94 -8.88
C ALA A 135 -9.33 -5.96 -7.45
N GLY A 136 -8.50 -6.18 -6.43
CA GLY A 136 -8.96 -6.31 -5.03
C GLY A 136 -9.55 -7.67 -4.66
N LYS A 137 -9.74 -8.59 -5.63
CA LYS A 137 -10.16 -9.97 -5.39
C LYS A 137 -8.93 -10.85 -5.10
N SER A 138 -9.04 -11.75 -4.12
CA SER A 138 -8.04 -12.80 -3.88
C SER A 138 -8.36 -14.05 -4.68
N TYR A 139 -7.30 -14.72 -5.15
CA TYR A 139 -7.35 -15.97 -5.91
C TYR A 139 -6.56 -17.08 -5.20
N LEU A 140 -6.41 -16.99 -3.87
CA LEU A 140 -5.74 -18.03 -3.10
C LEU A 140 -6.56 -19.32 -3.03
N ASP A 141 -7.89 -19.22 -3.10
CA ASP A 141 -8.75 -20.41 -3.14
C ASP A 141 -8.56 -21.21 -4.43
N ASP A 142 -8.31 -20.52 -5.55
CA ASP A 142 -8.06 -21.10 -6.87
C ASP A 142 -6.58 -21.49 -7.09
N LEU A 143 -5.72 -21.32 -6.08
CA LEU A 143 -4.30 -21.64 -6.15
C LEU A 143 -4.10 -23.16 -6.18
N ILE A 144 -3.38 -23.63 -7.20
CA ILE A 144 -2.95 -25.02 -7.35
C ILE A 144 -1.44 -25.06 -7.16
N ILE A 145 -0.96 -25.94 -6.28
CA ILE A 145 0.46 -26.16 -6.03
C ILE A 145 0.78 -27.57 -6.54
N GLU A 146 1.70 -27.65 -7.51
CA GLU A 146 2.16 -28.91 -8.11
C GLU A 146 3.60 -29.17 -7.68
N GLY A 147 3.93 -30.44 -7.39
CA GLY A 147 5.25 -30.87 -6.95
C GLY A 147 5.22 -31.40 -5.52
N GLU A 148 6.27 -32.15 -5.17
CA GLU A 148 6.42 -32.80 -3.87
C GLU A 148 7.86 -32.58 -3.42
N VAL A 149 8.03 -32.28 -2.13
CA VAL A 149 9.34 -32.07 -1.51
C VAL A 149 9.62 -33.26 -0.60
N ASP A 150 10.64 -34.05 -0.95
CA ASP A 150 11.13 -35.12 -0.09
C ASP A 150 12.24 -34.57 0.79
N ASN A 151 11.93 -34.21 2.03
CA ASN A 151 12.91 -33.68 2.99
C ASN A 151 13.83 -34.76 3.58
N THR A 152 13.68 -36.03 3.20
CA THR A 152 14.54 -37.13 3.68
C THR A 152 15.77 -37.36 2.80
N LYS A 153 15.79 -36.80 1.60
CA LYS A 153 16.88 -36.97 0.63
C LYS A 153 17.47 -35.63 0.24
N PRO A 154 18.81 -35.47 0.27
CA PRO A 154 19.46 -34.31 -0.30
C PRO A 154 19.14 -34.18 -1.80
N GLY A 155 18.76 -32.98 -2.22
CA GLY A 155 18.28 -32.74 -3.56
C GLY A 155 17.68 -31.35 -3.73
N THR A 156 17.34 -31.00 -4.97
CA THR A 156 16.55 -29.78 -5.24
C THR A 156 15.19 -30.18 -5.78
N TYR A 157 14.14 -29.75 -5.09
CA TYR A 157 12.76 -30.04 -5.39
C TYR A 157 12.09 -28.79 -5.96
N GLU A 158 11.36 -28.94 -7.07
CA GLU A 158 10.65 -27.84 -7.73
C GLU A 158 9.16 -27.90 -7.39
N LEU A 159 8.64 -26.80 -6.86
CA LEU A 159 7.20 -26.56 -6.68
C LEU A 159 6.73 -25.54 -7.71
N ILE A 160 5.60 -25.84 -8.36
CA ILE A 160 4.97 -24.98 -9.36
C ILE A 160 3.64 -24.48 -8.78
N TYR A 161 3.61 -23.19 -8.46
CA TYR A 161 2.41 -22.49 -8.02
C TYR A 161 1.67 -21.98 -9.26
N ARG A 162 0.39 -22.31 -9.40
CA ARG A 162 -0.46 -21.99 -10.56
C ARG A 162 -1.76 -21.33 -10.09
N VAL A 163 -2.17 -20.30 -10.81
CA VAL A 163 -3.48 -19.67 -10.61
C VAL A 163 -4.05 -19.27 -11.97
N ASN A 164 -5.35 -19.46 -12.16
CA ASN A 164 -6.07 -19.01 -13.36
C ASN A 164 -6.86 -17.76 -13.03
N ILE A 165 -6.59 -16.66 -13.75
CA ILE A 165 -7.26 -15.38 -13.56
C ILE A 165 -7.69 -14.86 -14.91
N ASP A 166 -8.98 -14.55 -15.06
CA ASP A 166 -9.59 -14.06 -16.31
C ASP A 166 -9.26 -14.94 -17.51
N ASN A 167 -9.37 -16.27 -17.32
CA ASN A 167 -9.04 -17.31 -18.31
C ASN A 167 -7.57 -17.29 -18.77
N LYS A 168 -6.68 -16.69 -17.98
CA LYS A 168 -5.23 -16.71 -18.21
C LYS A 168 -4.53 -17.41 -17.07
N GLU A 169 -3.67 -18.34 -17.44
CA GLU A 169 -2.86 -19.08 -16.48
C GLU A 169 -1.60 -18.29 -16.11
N HIS A 170 -1.32 -18.22 -14.81
CA HIS A 170 -0.11 -17.64 -14.24
C HIS A 170 0.61 -18.71 -13.43
N LYS A 171 1.92 -18.89 -13.67
CA LYS A 171 2.76 -19.86 -12.95
C LYS A 171 3.99 -19.21 -12.35
N ARG A 172 4.43 -19.69 -11.19
CA ARG A 172 5.73 -19.39 -10.59
C ARG A 172 6.35 -20.65 -10.03
N LYS A 173 7.69 -20.68 -10.05
CA LYS A 173 8.48 -21.80 -9.56
C LYS A 173 9.15 -21.42 -8.25
N ARG A 174 9.06 -22.30 -7.26
CA ARG A 174 9.81 -22.24 -5.99
C ARG A 174 10.73 -23.45 -5.95
N LEU A 175 12.00 -23.24 -5.61
CA LEU A 175 12.98 -24.30 -5.43
C LEU A 175 13.24 -24.50 -3.94
N ILE A 176 13.16 -25.75 -3.50
CA ILE A 176 13.50 -26.17 -2.14
C ILE A 176 14.74 -27.06 -2.24
N THR A 177 15.84 -26.63 -1.65
CA THR A 177 17.08 -27.40 -1.64
C THR A 177 17.25 -28.08 -0.29
N VAL A 178 17.31 -29.41 -0.28
CA VAL A 178 17.60 -30.21 0.91
C VAL A 178 19.09 -30.53 0.91
N VAL A 179 19.78 -30.18 1.98
CA VAL A 179 21.22 -30.45 2.17
C VAL A 179 21.45 -31.40 3.34
N ASP A 180 22.44 -32.29 3.19
CA ASP A 180 22.90 -33.16 4.27
C ASP A 180 23.75 -32.33 5.26
N GLU A 181 23.65 -32.62 6.56
CA GLU A 181 24.51 -31.99 7.58
C GLU A 181 25.96 -32.52 7.55
N ASN A 182 26.24 -33.58 6.77
CA ASN A 182 27.56 -34.21 6.73
C ASN A 182 28.49 -33.68 5.63
N VAL A 183 28.72 -32.36 5.59
CA VAL A 183 29.91 -31.75 4.97
C VAL A 183 30.63 -30.86 5.98
#